data_AF-A0A496P3R9-F1
#
_entry.id   AF-A0A496P3R9-F1
#
_cell.length_a   1.000
_cell.length_b   1.000
_cell.length_c   1.000
_cell.angle_alpha   90.00
_cell.angle_beta   90.00
_cell.angle_gamma   90.00
#
_symmetry.space_group_name_H-M   'P 1'
#
loop_
_entity.id
_entity.type
_entity.pdbx_description
1 polymer ?
#
loop_
_entity_poly.entity_id
_entity_poly.type
_entity_poly.pdbx_seq_one_letter_code
_entity_poly.pdbx_strand_id
1 'polypeptide(L)'
;PEFKKYMYEQQFNFKYIIHIADDYFMHRYGVEEWTKFDNDAKENLRIELINKIDENMSGNKAGGKSLVSPFFRDNTGAMIKGIQIEEVKQTLASGEFLPDSYAGNTEVLFAMGVDPALLGAGAPGGKNLSGSGSDKREAWTILCARLPRKHIRTLMVFRLIQKWNGWNPDYVAKFPNINLTTLDKNPNGQTKVVN
;
A
#
# COMPACT_ATOMS: atom_id res chain seq x y z
N PRO A 1 -2.46 15.04 -9.52
CA PRO A 1 -1.14 14.47 -9.13
C PRO A 1 -0.35 15.39 -8.20
N GLU A 2 -0.22 16.68 -8.55
CA GLU A 2 0.47 17.66 -7.71
C GLU A 2 -0.16 17.81 -6.34
N PHE A 3 -1.49 17.97 -6.24
CA PHE A 3 -2.17 18.09 -4.94
C PHE A 3 -1.87 16.93 -3.98
N LYS A 4 -1.84 15.68 -4.48
CA LYS A 4 -1.48 14.51 -3.66
C LYS A 4 0.00 14.48 -3.30
N LYS A 5 0.87 14.90 -4.22
CA LYS A 5 2.30 15.01 -3.96
C LYS A 5 2.60 16.09 -2.92
N TYR A 6 1.96 17.26 -3.04
CA TYR A 6 1.97 18.31 -2.04
C TYR A 6 1.36 17.86 -0.72
N MET A 7 0.30 17.05 -0.74
CA MET A 7 -0.23 16.46 0.49
C MET A 7 0.77 15.51 1.13
N TYR A 8 1.46 14.63 0.40
CA TYR A 8 2.51 13.78 0.99
C TYR A 8 3.76 14.55 1.44
N GLU A 9 4.13 15.61 0.72
CA GLU A 9 5.30 16.45 1.04
C GLU A 9 5.02 17.46 2.18
N GLN A 10 3.78 17.97 2.28
CA GLN A 10 3.35 18.95 3.29
C GLN A 10 2.54 18.34 4.43
N GLN A 11 2.19 17.05 4.37
CA GLN A 11 1.67 16.35 5.54
C GLN A 11 2.81 16.24 6.54
N PHE A 12 2.93 17.28 7.36
CA PHE A 12 3.64 17.26 8.60
C PHE A 12 3.01 16.17 9.46
N ASN A 13 3.56 14.96 9.34
CA ASN A 13 3.20 13.81 10.15
C ASN A 13 3.78 13.98 11.56
N PHE A 14 3.45 15.08 12.23
CA PHE A 14 3.58 15.14 13.67
C PHE A 14 2.63 14.08 14.21
N LYS A 15 3.16 12.91 14.54
CA LYS A 15 2.39 11.84 15.17
C LYS A 15 2.14 12.16 16.64
N TYR A 16 3.04 12.95 17.24
CA TYR A 16 3.07 13.22 18.67
C TYR A 16 3.33 14.69 18.94
N ILE A 17 2.61 15.24 19.91
CA ILE A 17 2.92 16.52 20.56
C ILE A 17 3.51 16.19 21.92
N ILE A 18 4.67 16.77 22.24
CA ILE A 18 5.38 16.54 23.50
C ILE A 18 5.28 17.83 24.33
N HIS A 19 4.54 17.77 25.42
CA HIS A 19 4.48 18.81 26.43
C HIS A 19 5.51 18.52 27.52
N ILE A 20 6.33 19.50 27.86
CA ILE A 20 7.28 19.43 28.96
C ILE A 20 6.90 20.53 29.94
N ALA A 21 6.63 20.17 31.20
CA ALA A 21 6.35 21.16 32.23
C ALA A 21 7.61 21.97 32.55
N ASP A 22 7.49 23.28 32.69
CA ASP A 22 8.64 24.15 33.03
C ASP A 22 9.30 23.74 34.36
N ASP A 23 8.49 23.24 35.30
CA ASP A 23 8.92 22.79 36.61
C ASP A 23 9.71 21.47 36.58
N TYR A 24 9.72 20.75 35.44
CA TYR A 24 10.43 19.49 35.28
C TYR A 24 11.91 19.62 35.66
N PHE A 25 12.56 20.69 35.20
CA PHE A 25 13.99 20.90 35.45
C PHE A 25 14.26 21.31 36.90
N MET A 26 13.37 22.09 37.51
CA MET A 26 13.45 22.46 38.92
C MET A 26 13.35 21.24 39.84
N HIS A 27 12.48 20.28 39.52
CA HIS A 27 12.36 19.04 40.29
C HIS A 27 13.51 18.05 40.01
N ARG A 28 14.09 18.06 38.81
CA ARG A 28 15.19 17.16 38.42
C ARG A 28 16.53 17.56 39.05
N TYR A 29 16.85 18.85 39.06
CA TYR A 29 18.14 19.36 39.54
C TYR A 29 18.06 19.98 40.94
N GLY A 30 16.85 20.21 41.46
CA GLY A 30 16.62 20.93 42.72
C GLY A 30 16.50 22.43 42.49
N VAL A 31 15.59 23.08 43.22
CA VAL A 31 15.26 24.50 43.06
C VAL A 31 16.50 25.38 43.25
N GLU A 32 17.31 25.12 44.28
CA GLU A 32 18.48 25.95 44.61
C GLU A 32 19.58 25.89 43.54
N GLU A 33 19.86 24.71 43.00
CA GLU A 33 20.88 24.53 41.95
C GLU A 33 20.37 25.01 40.59
N TRP A 34 19.09 24.77 40.27
CA TRP A 34 18.51 25.25 39.03
C TRP A 34 18.49 26.78 38.95
N THR A 35 18.22 27.46 40.07
CA THR A 35 18.19 28.93 40.08
C THR A 35 19.58 29.53 39.86
N LYS A 36 20.64 28.84 40.28
CA LYS A 36 22.05 29.25 40.11
C LYS A 36 22.62 29.00 38.71
N PHE A 37 22.02 28.13 37.91
CA PHE A 37 22.47 27.92 36.54
C PHE A 37 22.28 29.17 35.69
N ASP A 38 23.28 29.44 34.86
CA ASP A 38 23.23 30.47 33.83
C ASP A 38 22.14 30.16 32.79
N ASN A 39 21.57 31.19 32.16
CA ASN A 39 20.49 31.02 31.19
C ASN A 39 20.92 30.17 29.98
N ASP A 40 22.17 30.32 29.53
CA ASP A 40 22.71 29.52 28.41
C ASP A 40 22.86 28.04 28.80
N ALA A 41 23.20 27.75 30.06
CA ALA A 41 23.27 26.38 30.55
C ALA A 41 21.89 25.71 30.64
N LYS A 42 20.87 26.46 31.07
CA LYS A 42 19.47 25.98 31.13
C LYS A 42 18.93 25.63 29.76
N GLU A 43 19.22 26.47 28.76
CA GLU A 43 18.74 26.25 27.40
C GLU A 43 19.43 25.04 26.74
N ASN A 44 20.74 24.87 26.96
CA ASN A 44 21.46 23.68 26.49
C ASN A 44 20.88 22.37 27.09
N LEU A 45 20.53 22.36 28.38
CA LEU A 45 19.92 21.20 29.02
C LEU A 45 18.51 20.89 28.49
N ARG A 46 17.75 21.92 28.10
CA ARG A 46 16.45 21.75 27.42
C ARG A 46 16.62 21.12 26.05
N ILE A 47 17.55 21.65 25.25
CA ILE A 47 17.87 21.13 23.91
C ILE A 47 18.37 19.68 24.00
N GLU A 48 19.20 19.36 24.99
CA GLU A 48 19.69 18.00 25.21
C GLU A 48 18.54 17.03 25.55
N LEU A 49 17.59 17.43 26.39
CA LEU A 49 16.40 16.62 26.70
C LEU A 49 15.54 16.41 25.45
N ILE A 50 15.29 17.46 24.67
CA ILE A 50 14.52 17.40 23.42
C ILE A 50 15.18 16.43 22.45
N ASN A 51 16.49 16.55 22.23
CA ASN A 51 17.24 15.69 21.33
C ASN A 51 17.22 14.22 21.78
N LYS A 52 17.31 13.95 23.10
CA LYS A 52 17.21 12.57 23.62
C LYS A 52 15.82 11.98 23.44
N ILE A 53 14.77 12.78 23.58
CA ILE A 53 13.40 12.31 23.35
C ILE A 53 13.21 12.05 21.86
N ASP A 54 13.65 12.97 20.99
CA ASP A 54 13.53 12.83 19.54
C ASP A 54 14.33 11.62 19.02
N GLU A 55 15.58 11.43 19.43
CA GLU A 55 16.39 10.27 19.02
C GLU A 55 15.77 8.93 19.48
N ASN A 56 15.13 8.91 20.65
CA ASN A 56 14.50 7.69 21.15
C ASN A 56 13.14 7.39 20.53
N MET A 57 12.39 8.44 20.16
CA MET A 57 11.02 8.36 19.63
C MET A 57 10.97 8.42 18.09
N SER A 58 12.06 8.78 17.43
CA SER A 58 12.14 8.86 15.97
C SER A 58 12.60 7.54 15.34
N GLY A 59 12.12 7.31 14.11
CA GLY A 59 12.54 6.20 13.26
C GLY A 59 11.81 4.87 13.49
N ASN A 60 12.13 3.88 12.65
CA ASN A 60 11.46 2.57 12.62
C ASN A 60 11.69 1.72 13.88
N LYS A 61 12.72 2.01 14.68
CA LYS A 61 13.05 1.26 15.90
C LYS A 61 12.35 1.81 17.15
N ALA A 62 11.61 2.91 17.04
CA ALA A 62 10.86 3.50 18.14
C ALA A 62 9.50 2.82 18.39
N GLY A 63 9.01 2.00 17.43
CA GLY A 63 7.77 1.26 17.57
C GLY A 63 7.80 0.31 18.76
N GLY A 64 7.03 0.62 19.82
CA GLY A 64 6.91 -0.20 21.02
C GLY A 64 7.79 0.20 22.20
N LYS A 65 8.53 1.32 22.12
CA LYS A 65 9.24 1.86 23.29
C LYS A 65 8.25 2.57 24.23
N SER A 66 8.37 2.28 25.53
CA SER A 66 7.59 2.96 26.57
C SER A 66 8.35 4.18 27.10
N LEU A 67 7.71 5.35 27.12
CA LEU A 67 8.23 6.52 27.81
C LEU A 67 7.76 6.51 29.27
N VAL A 68 8.70 6.56 30.22
CA VAL A 68 8.40 6.72 31.65
C VAL A 68 8.59 8.18 32.02
N SER A 69 7.48 8.89 32.28
CA SER A 69 7.53 10.26 32.80
C SER A 69 7.26 10.28 34.30
N PRO A 70 8.05 11.02 35.11
CA PRO A 70 7.71 11.29 36.49
C PRO A 70 6.45 12.16 36.61
N PHE A 71 5.72 11.98 37.71
CA PHE A 71 4.62 12.84 38.14
C PHE A 71 5.10 13.71 39.30
N PHE A 72 4.76 14.99 39.24
CA PHE A 72 5.01 15.95 40.31
C PHE A 72 3.69 16.35 40.96
N ARG A 73 3.74 16.77 42.22
CA ARG A 73 2.58 17.34 42.91
C ARG A 73 2.85 18.82 43.10
N ASP A 74 1.91 19.65 42.66
CA ASP A 74 1.92 21.08 42.94
C ASP A 74 1.57 21.34 44.41
N ASN A 75 1.83 22.56 44.89
CA ASN A 75 1.45 23.06 46.22
C ASN A 75 -0.06 22.97 46.50
N THR A 76 -0.89 22.88 45.46
CA THR A 76 -2.34 22.68 45.54
C THR A 76 -2.77 21.20 45.64
N GLY A 77 -1.82 20.27 45.57
CA GLY A 77 -2.08 18.82 45.52
C GLY A 77 -2.45 18.28 44.13
N ALA A 78 -2.53 19.15 43.11
CA ALA A 78 -2.76 18.75 41.73
C ALA A 78 -1.54 18.00 41.18
N MET A 79 -1.76 16.90 40.44
CA MET A 79 -0.69 16.15 39.80
C MET A 79 -0.31 16.81 38.47
N ILE A 80 0.94 17.29 38.39
CA ILE A 80 1.53 17.81 37.15
C ILE A 80 2.34 16.70 36.50
N LYS A 81 2.05 16.41 35.23
CA LYS A 81 2.84 15.49 34.42
C LYS A 81 4.11 16.22 33.95
N GLY A 82 5.29 15.68 34.25
CA GLY A 82 6.55 16.27 33.83
C GLY A 82 6.72 16.32 32.32
N ILE A 83 6.45 15.20 31.65
CA ILE A 83 6.45 15.07 30.20
C ILE A 83 5.15 14.37 29.79
N GLN A 84 4.37 14.99 28.92
CA GLN A 84 3.12 14.44 28.38
C GLN A 84 3.21 14.35 26.87
N ILE A 85 3.02 13.15 26.33
CA ILE A 85 2.96 12.92 24.89
C ILE A 85 1.50 12.72 24.50
N GLU A 86 1.01 13.54 23.59
CA GLU A 86 -0.33 13.41 22.99
C GLU A 86 -0.20 12.96 21.54
N GLU A 87 -0.98 11.94 21.17
CA GLU A 87 -1.04 11.51 19.78
C GLU A 87 -1.93 12.47 18.99
N VAL A 88 -1.37 13.02 17.91
CA VAL A 88 -2.15 13.78 16.93
C VAL A 88 -2.85 12.76 16.05
N LYS A 89 -4.17 12.62 16.25
CA LYS A 89 -4.99 11.74 15.43
C LYS A 89 -4.92 12.17 13.97
N GLN A 90 -4.20 11.39 13.18
CA GLN A 90 -4.19 11.53 11.73
C GLN A 90 -5.49 10.92 11.19
N THR A 91 -6.43 11.77 10.79
CA THR A 91 -7.74 11.36 10.25
C THR A 91 -7.63 10.64 8.90
N LEU A 92 -6.51 10.78 8.18
CA LEU A 92 -6.26 10.16 6.87
C LEU A 92 -5.50 8.82 6.96
N ALA A 93 -5.60 8.11 8.09
CA ALA A 93 -4.85 6.90 8.35
C ALA A 93 -5.40 5.69 7.54
N SER A 94 -4.61 5.30 6.53
CA SER A 94 -4.44 3.94 6.00
C SER A 94 -5.53 3.28 5.13
N GLY A 95 -6.56 3.98 4.67
CA GLY A 95 -7.62 3.33 3.86
C GLY A 95 -8.08 4.08 2.61
N GLU A 96 -8.12 5.41 2.65
CA GLU A 96 -8.77 6.22 1.60
C GLU A 96 -8.03 6.21 0.25
N PHE A 97 -6.74 5.86 0.24
CA PHE A 97 -5.95 5.78 -0.99
C PHE A 97 -6.02 4.42 -1.69
N LEU A 98 -6.59 3.40 -1.04
CA LEU A 98 -6.74 2.06 -1.64
C LEU A 98 -7.71 2.08 -2.83
N PRO A 99 -8.89 2.74 -2.75
CA PRO A 99 -9.79 2.89 -3.90
C PRO A 99 -9.14 3.66 -5.06
N ASP A 100 -8.39 4.72 -4.77
CA ASP A 100 -7.74 5.53 -5.80
C ASP A 100 -6.62 4.77 -6.52
N SER A 101 -5.83 4.00 -5.78
CA SER A 101 -4.79 3.15 -6.36
C SER A 101 -5.40 2.04 -7.23
N TYR A 102 -6.55 1.52 -6.82
CA TYR A 102 -7.32 0.56 -7.61
C TYR A 102 -7.89 1.18 -8.89
N ALA A 103 -8.47 2.38 -8.80
CA ALA A 103 -8.97 3.10 -9.96
C ALA A 103 -7.86 3.34 -10.99
N GLY A 104 -6.68 3.81 -10.55
CA GLY A 104 -5.52 4.00 -11.42
C GLY A 104 -5.05 2.71 -12.10
N ASN A 105 -4.96 1.60 -11.37
CA ASN A 105 -4.62 0.31 -11.98
C ASN A 105 -5.67 -0.13 -13.01
N THR A 106 -6.95 0.09 -12.72
CA THR A 106 -8.05 -0.29 -13.62
C THR A 106 -8.04 0.56 -14.89
N GLU A 107 -7.76 1.87 -14.80
CA GLU A 107 -7.60 2.76 -15.96
C GLU A 107 -6.48 2.28 -16.90
N VAL A 108 -5.34 1.86 -16.36
CA VAL A 108 -4.24 1.29 -17.15
C VAL A 108 -4.67 0.01 -17.85
N LEU A 109 -5.38 -0.88 -17.15
CA LEU A 109 -5.88 -2.13 -17.73
C LEU A 109 -6.92 -1.89 -18.83
N PHE A 110 -7.79 -0.90 -18.67
CA PHE A 110 -8.72 -0.48 -19.71
C PHE A 110 -7.99 0.04 -20.95
N ALA A 111 -6.94 0.87 -20.76
CA ALA A 111 -6.12 1.34 -21.88
C ALA A 111 -5.41 0.20 -22.61
N MET A 112 -4.98 -0.84 -21.89
CA MET A 112 -4.38 -2.04 -22.47
C MET A 112 -5.40 -3.00 -23.09
N GLY A 113 -6.70 -2.78 -22.86
CA GLY A 113 -7.78 -3.66 -23.31
C GLY A 113 -7.78 -5.03 -22.62
N VAL A 114 -7.20 -5.10 -21.42
CA VAL A 114 -7.09 -6.31 -20.61
C VAL A 114 -8.14 -6.25 -19.51
N ASP A 115 -8.94 -7.30 -19.39
CA ASP A 115 -9.92 -7.42 -18.31
C ASP A 115 -9.21 -7.63 -16.95
N PRO A 116 -9.55 -6.85 -15.89
CA PRO A 116 -8.95 -7.01 -14.56
C PRO A 116 -9.08 -8.42 -13.96
N ALA A 117 -10.14 -9.17 -14.32
CA ALA A 117 -10.35 -10.53 -13.85
C ALA A 117 -9.23 -11.49 -14.31
N LEU A 118 -8.58 -11.22 -15.45
CA LEU A 118 -7.47 -12.02 -15.96
C LEU A 118 -6.23 -11.95 -15.09
N LEU A 119 -5.96 -10.79 -14.50
CA LEU A 119 -4.78 -10.56 -13.66
C LEU A 119 -5.09 -10.73 -12.17
N GLY A 120 -6.34 -11.05 -11.83
CA GLY A 120 -6.78 -11.08 -10.43
C GLY A 120 -6.71 -9.72 -9.76
N ALA A 121 -6.79 -8.64 -10.53
CA ALA A 121 -6.77 -7.27 -10.03
C ALA A 121 -8.15 -6.92 -9.46
N GLY A 122 -8.41 -7.35 -8.22
CA GLY A 122 -9.57 -6.90 -7.44
C GLY A 122 -9.30 -5.63 -6.66
N ALA A 123 -10.38 -4.91 -6.32
CA ALA A 123 -10.32 -3.76 -5.43
C ALA A 123 -9.78 -4.19 -4.05
N PRO A 124 -8.66 -3.64 -3.56
CA PRO A 124 -8.15 -3.96 -2.23
C PRO A 124 -9.24 -3.69 -1.18
N GLY A 125 -9.62 -4.72 -0.41
CA GLY A 125 -10.67 -4.63 0.61
C GLY A 125 -12.11 -4.94 0.15
N GLY A 126 -12.33 -5.23 -1.14
CA GLY A 126 -13.64 -5.67 -1.64
C GLY A 126 -13.86 -7.18 -1.49
N LYS A 127 -15.10 -7.62 -1.20
CA LYS A 127 -15.44 -9.06 -1.11
C LYS A 127 -15.27 -9.83 -2.43
N ASN A 128 -15.10 -9.13 -3.55
CA ASN A 128 -14.94 -9.70 -4.90
C ASN A 128 -13.53 -9.46 -5.44
N LEU A 129 -12.51 -9.89 -4.68
CA LEU A 129 -11.09 -9.59 -4.95
C LEU A 129 -10.53 -10.30 -6.20
N SER A 130 -11.24 -11.28 -6.73
CA SER A 130 -10.83 -12.05 -7.88
C SER A 130 -12.07 -12.72 -8.41
N GLY A 131 -12.57 -12.29 -9.58
CA GLY A 131 -13.74 -12.90 -10.20
C GLY A 131 -13.69 -14.43 -10.17
N SER A 132 -14.87 -15.06 -10.21
CA SER A 132 -15.01 -16.51 -10.18
C SER A 132 -14.19 -17.17 -11.30
N GLY A 133 -13.89 -18.47 -11.17
CA GLY A 133 -13.19 -19.20 -12.24
C GLY A 133 -13.91 -19.14 -13.60
N SER A 134 -15.22 -18.90 -13.59
CA SER A 134 -16.03 -18.64 -14.78
C SER A 134 -15.72 -17.27 -15.38
N ASP A 135 -15.64 -16.21 -14.56
CA ASP A 135 -15.35 -14.84 -15.04
C ASP A 135 -13.96 -14.77 -15.70
N LYS A 136 -12.96 -15.42 -15.12
CA LYS A 136 -11.60 -15.50 -15.69
C LYS A 136 -11.59 -16.18 -17.07
N ARG A 137 -12.42 -17.20 -17.25
CA ARG A 137 -12.53 -17.97 -18.49
C ARG A 137 -13.25 -17.19 -19.59
N GLU A 138 -14.34 -16.50 -19.26
CA GLU A 138 -15.04 -15.63 -20.20
C GLU A 138 -14.15 -14.47 -20.62
N ALA A 139 -13.47 -13.82 -19.67
CA ALA A 139 -12.51 -12.76 -19.95
C ALA A 139 -11.38 -13.22 -20.88
N TRP A 140 -10.84 -14.43 -20.69
CA TRP A 140 -9.83 -15.02 -21.57
C TRP A 140 -10.36 -15.30 -22.98
N THR A 141 -11.59 -15.81 -23.06
CA THR A 141 -12.25 -16.10 -24.33
C THR A 141 -12.50 -14.82 -25.13
N ILE A 142 -12.99 -13.77 -24.47
CA ILE A 142 -13.18 -12.44 -25.06
C ILE A 142 -11.86 -11.86 -25.53
N LEU A 143 -10.79 -11.95 -24.72
CA LEU A 143 -9.47 -11.46 -25.12
C LEU A 143 -8.95 -12.19 -26.37
N CYS A 144 -9.03 -13.51 -26.40
CA CYS A 144 -8.64 -14.32 -27.57
C CYS A 144 -9.46 -13.93 -28.82
N ALA A 145 -10.78 -13.72 -28.67
CA ALA A 145 -11.67 -13.32 -29.75
C ALA A 145 -11.36 -11.93 -30.31
N ARG A 146 -10.74 -11.04 -29.52
CA ARG A 146 -10.32 -9.68 -29.93
C ARG A 146 -9.00 -9.66 -30.71
N LEU A 147 -8.28 -10.77 -30.80
CA LEU A 147 -6.93 -10.84 -31.39
C LEU A 147 -6.82 -11.58 -32.75
N PRO A 148 -7.85 -11.64 -33.63
CA PRO A 148 -7.80 -12.48 -34.84
C PRO A 148 -6.70 -12.06 -35.80
N ARG A 149 -6.49 -10.74 -35.97
CA ARG A 149 -5.41 -10.21 -36.83
C ARG A 149 -4.02 -10.59 -36.32
N LYS A 150 -3.81 -10.56 -34.99
CA LYS A 150 -2.53 -10.97 -34.41
C LYS A 150 -2.32 -12.46 -34.60
N HIS A 151 -3.34 -13.27 -34.38
CA HIS A 151 -3.27 -14.72 -34.60
C HIS A 151 -2.93 -15.07 -36.04
N ILE A 152 -3.63 -14.47 -37.02
CA ILE A 152 -3.37 -14.71 -38.45
C ILE A 152 -1.93 -14.36 -38.81
N ARG A 153 -1.44 -13.19 -38.37
CA ARG A 153 -0.05 -12.76 -38.64
C ARG A 153 0.97 -13.71 -38.04
N THR A 154 0.79 -14.13 -36.79
CA THR A 154 1.72 -15.06 -36.12
C THR A 154 1.70 -16.44 -36.78
N LEU A 155 0.52 -16.91 -37.21
CA LEU A 155 0.36 -18.24 -37.80
C LEU A 155 0.64 -18.27 -39.32
N MET A 156 0.95 -17.12 -39.93
CA MET A 156 1.24 -16.99 -41.36
C MET A 156 2.41 -17.88 -41.81
N VAL A 157 3.41 -18.09 -40.96
CA VAL A 157 4.55 -18.97 -41.23
C VAL A 157 4.11 -20.41 -41.50
N PHE A 158 3.13 -20.92 -40.77
CA PHE A 158 2.59 -22.26 -41.00
C PHE A 158 1.86 -22.36 -42.33
N ARG A 159 1.16 -21.28 -42.73
CA ARG A 159 0.54 -21.21 -44.05
C ARG A 159 1.56 -21.21 -45.18
N LEU A 160 2.73 -20.60 -44.97
CA LEU A 160 3.83 -20.62 -45.93
C LEU A 160 4.46 -22.02 -46.04
N ILE A 161 4.77 -22.65 -44.91
CA ILE A 161 5.31 -24.02 -44.85
C ILE A 161 4.36 -25.01 -45.53
N GLN A 162 3.06 -24.89 -45.25
CA GLN A 162 2.02 -25.73 -45.86
C GLN A 162 2.01 -25.61 -47.39
N LYS A 163 2.09 -24.38 -47.92
CA LYS A 163 2.17 -24.14 -49.37
C LYS A 163 3.45 -24.71 -49.98
N TRP A 164 4.58 -24.53 -49.30
CA TRP A 164 5.87 -25.03 -49.76
C TRP A 164 5.90 -26.56 -49.86
N ASN A 165 5.33 -27.24 -48.86
CA ASN A 165 5.33 -28.70 -48.79
C ASN A 165 4.16 -29.38 -49.53
N GLY A 166 3.29 -28.61 -50.20
CA GLY A 166 2.10 -29.16 -50.88
C GLY A 166 1.11 -29.86 -49.94
N TRP A 167 1.04 -29.45 -48.67
CA TRP A 167 0.11 -30.02 -47.70
C TRP A 167 -1.34 -29.63 -48.02
N ASN A 168 -2.30 -30.44 -47.57
CA ASN A 168 -3.73 -30.21 -47.81
C ASN A 168 -4.11 -28.75 -47.44
N PRO A 169 -4.65 -27.94 -48.36
CA PRO A 169 -4.97 -26.52 -48.14
C PRO A 169 -6.01 -26.25 -47.06
N ASP A 170 -6.79 -27.26 -46.65
CA ASP A 170 -7.80 -27.16 -45.60
C ASP A 170 -7.18 -27.16 -44.19
N TYR A 171 -5.90 -27.53 -44.06
CA TYR A 171 -5.20 -27.44 -42.79
C TYR A 171 -4.94 -25.96 -42.43
N VAL A 172 -5.48 -25.53 -41.30
CA VAL A 172 -5.29 -24.18 -40.78
C VAL A 172 -4.64 -24.28 -39.41
N ALA A 173 -3.49 -23.64 -39.25
CA ALA A 173 -2.85 -23.52 -37.96
C ALA A 173 -3.72 -22.64 -37.04
N LYS A 174 -3.86 -23.04 -35.78
CA LYS A 174 -4.71 -22.38 -34.77
C LYS A 174 -4.06 -22.48 -33.41
N PHE A 175 -4.22 -21.44 -32.59
CA PHE A 175 -3.94 -21.56 -31.16
C PHE A 175 -5.07 -22.35 -30.50
N PRO A 176 -4.78 -23.50 -29.85
CA PRO A 176 -5.81 -24.28 -29.18
C PRO A 176 -6.34 -23.45 -28.01
N ASN A 177 -7.63 -23.08 -28.04
CA ASN A 177 -8.27 -22.50 -26.88
C ASN A 177 -8.87 -23.63 -26.05
N ILE A 178 -8.33 -23.85 -24.86
CA ILE A 178 -8.77 -24.90 -23.96
C ILE A 178 -9.77 -24.28 -23.01
N ASN A 179 -11.00 -24.81 -23.00
CA ASN A 179 -12.00 -24.40 -22.02
C ASN A 179 -11.90 -25.35 -20.83
N LEU A 180 -11.33 -24.84 -19.74
CA LEU A 180 -11.27 -25.56 -18.47
C LEU A 180 -12.71 -25.72 -17.97
N THR A 181 -13.24 -26.92 -17.77
CA THR A 181 -14.60 -27.09 -17.25
C THR A 181 -14.55 -27.40 -15.75
N THR A 182 -15.61 -27.05 -15.01
CA THR A 182 -15.71 -27.49 -13.61
C THR A 182 -15.75 -29.02 -13.56
N LEU A 183 -15.08 -29.61 -12.56
CA LEU A 183 -14.95 -31.07 -12.42
C LEU A 183 -16.32 -31.78 -12.37
N ASP A 184 -17.37 -31.08 -11.92
CA ASP A 184 -18.75 -31.61 -11.86
C ASP A 184 -19.34 -31.99 -13.23
N LYS A 185 -18.84 -31.41 -14.32
CA LYS A 185 -19.31 -31.71 -15.68
C LYS A 185 -18.36 -32.60 -16.48
N ASN A 186 -17.09 -32.74 -16.07
CA ASN A 186 -16.13 -33.59 -16.78
C ASN A 186 -14.95 -34.00 -15.85
N PRO A 187 -14.72 -35.30 -15.59
CA PRO A 187 -13.69 -35.76 -14.65
C PRO A 187 -12.25 -35.36 -15.02
N ASN A 188 -11.99 -35.11 -16.31
CA ASN A 188 -10.66 -34.73 -16.81
C ASN A 188 -10.41 -33.20 -16.80
N GLY A 189 -11.36 -32.38 -16.34
CA GLY A 189 -11.20 -30.94 -16.12
C GLY A 189 -10.97 -30.06 -17.36
N GLN A 190 -10.87 -30.63 -18.56
CA GLN A 190 -10.59 -29.89 -19.80
C GLN A 190 -11.43 -30.42 -20.97
N THR A 191 -12.08 -29.51 -21.71
CA THR A 191 -12.66 -29.82 -23.03
C THR A 191 -11.99 -28.95 -24.08
N LYS A 192 -11.53 -29.57 -25.17
CA LYS A 192 -11.07 -28.83 -26.36
C LYS A 192 -12.28 -28.20 -27.02
N VAL A 193 -12.31 -26.88 -27.15
CA VAL A 193 -13.33 -26.21 -27.94
C VAL A 193 -12.94 -26.37 -29.41
N VAL A 194 -13.70 -27.21 -30.12
CA VAL A 194 -13.63 -27.27 -31.57
C VAL A 194 -14.44 -26.07 -32.09
N ASN A 195 -13.73 -25.04 -32.55
CA ASN A 195 -14.30 -24.02 -33.46
C ASN A 195 -13.88 -24.42 -34.85
#